data_AF-A0A9D7VMG0-F1
#
_entry.id   AF-A0A9D7VMG0-F1
#
_cell.length_a   1.000
_cell.length_b   1.000
_cell.length_c   1.000
_cell.angle_alpha   90.00
_cell.angle_beta   90.00
_cell.angle_gamma   90.00
#
_symmetry.space_group_name_H-M   'P 1'
#
loop_
_entity.id
_entity.type
_entity.pdbx_description
1 polymer ?
#
loop_
_entity_poly.entity_id
_entity_poly.type
_entity_poly.pdbx_seq_one_letter_code
_entity_poly.pdbx_strand_id
1 'polypeptide(L)'
;MSSVGHADDRFELNGRTVVRENGRLTIADGTLAGSDLDMMSGVRIMADACGAPFHDVLRMASRCPAQMLGLHDRGHLRPGARADILALDAERTLLSVWIAGDRQER
;
A
#
# COMPACT_ATOMS: atom_id res chain seq x y z
N MET A 1 -0.41 1.54 15.59
CA MET A 1 -0.22 0.18 15.04
C MET A 1 -1.04 0.05 13.77
N SER A 2 -0.61 -0.82 12.83
CA SER A 2 -1.33 -1.10 11.58
C SER A 2 -2.20 -2.34 11.79
N SER A 3 -3.43 -2.32 11.27
CA SER A 3 -4.27 -3.52 11.21
C SER A 3 -3.78 -4.47 10.10
N VAL A 4 -3.28 -3.93 8.98
CA VAL A 4 -2.80 -4.70 7.83
C VAL A 4 -1.65 -5.62 8.25
N GLY A 5 -1.81 -6.92 7.96
CA GLY A 5 -0.84 -7.96 8.31
C GLY A 5 -0.93 -8.48 9.75
N HIS A 6 -1.93 -8.05 10.53
CA HIS A 6 -2.16 -8.53 11.89
C HIS A 6 -3.52 -9.21 12.04
N ALA A 7 -3.58 -10.24 12.89
CA ALA A 7 -4.78 -11.04 13.14
C ALA A 7 -5.75 -10.37 14.11
N ASP A 8 -5.29 -9.43 14.93
CA ASP A 8 -6.14 -8.77 15.91
C ASP A 8 -7.12 -7.81 15.24
N ASP A 9 -8.37 -7.84 15.71
CA ASP A 9 -9.42 -6.93 15.28
C ASP A 9 -9.51 -5.66 16.14
N ARG A 10 -8.59 -5.46 17.09
CA ARG A 10 -8.61 -4.31 18.00
C ARG A 10 -7.20 -3.85 18.33
N PHE A 11 -6.99 -2.54 18.38
CA PHE A 11 -5.71 -1.95 18.82
C PHE A 11 -5.92 -0.55 19.40
N GLU A 12 -4.92 -0.06 20.14
CA GLU A 12 -4.93 1.30 20.69
C GLU A 12 -4.27 2.30 19.74
N LEU A 13 -4.93 3.45 19.53
CA LEU A 13 -4.40 4.58 18.77
C LEU A 13 -4.69 5.89 19.48
N ASN A 14 -3.64 6.55 19.98
CA ASN A 14 -3.72 7.78 20.77
C ASN A 14 -4.66 7.65 21.97
N GLY A 15 -4.58 6.52 22.70
CA GLY A 15 -5.39 6.23 23.89
C GLY A 15 -6.87 5.92 23.60
N ARG A 16 -7.21 5.61 22.35
CA ARG A 16 -8.54 5.20 21.94
C ARG A 16 -8.47 3.80 21.35
N THR A 17 -9.38 2.94 21.79
CA THR A 17 -9.56 1.62 21.18
C THR A 17 -10.16 1.77 19.78
N VAL A 18 -9.40 1.34 18.80
CA VAL A 18 -9.83 1.17 17.40
C VAL A 18 -10.25 -0.27 17.21
N VAL A 19 -11.41 -0.48 16.59
CA VAL A 19 -11.97 -1.78 16.25
C VAL A 19 -12.02 -1.92 14.74
N ARG A 20 -11.57 -3.07 14.25
CA ARG A 20 -11.74 -3.54 12.88
C ARG A 20 -13.02 -4.34 12.80
N GLU A 21 -13.94 -3.89 11.95
CA GLU A 21 -15.17 -4.62 11.66
C GLU A 21 -15.62 -4.29 10.24
N ASN A 22 -16.04 -5.30 9.47
CA ASN A 22 -16.56 -5.12 8.11
C ASN A 22 -15.66 -4.28 7.19
N GLY A 23 -14.33 -4.49 7.27
CA GLY A 23 -13.34 -3.75 6.46
C GLY A 23 -13.18 -2.27 6.85
N ARG A 24 -13.65 -1.87 8.04
CA ARG A 24 -13.56 -0.50 8.54
C ARG A 24 -12.85 -0.48 9.88
N LEU A 25 -12.13 0.62 10.14
CA LEU A 25 -11.54 0.91 11.44
C LEU A 25 -12.33 2.03 12.10
N THR A 26 -12.92 1.79 13.26
CA THR A 26 -13.73 2.77 13.98
C THR A 26 -13.37 2.83 15.46
N ILE A 27 -13.61 3.99 16.08
CA ILE A 27 -13.65 4.13 17.55
C ILE A 27 -15.09 3.98 18.07
N ALA A 28 -15.26 4.02 19.39
CA ALA A 28 -16.53 3.71 20.06
C ALA A 28 -17.75 4.52 19.58
N ASP A 29 -17.56 5.76 19.12
CA ASP A 29 -18.64 6.60 18.59
C ASP A 29 -18.94 6.36 17.09
N GLY A 30 -18.27 5.40 16.46
CA GLY A 30 -18.41 5.08 15.04
C GLY A 30 -17.53 5.90 14.10
N THR A 31 -16.76 6.87 14.61
CA THR A 31 -15.83 7.66 13.80
C THR A 31 -14.75 6.79 13.17
N LEU A 32 -14.44 7.03 11.89
CA LEU A 32 -13.35 6.35 11.19
C LEU A 32 -12.00 6.70 11.83
N ALA A 33 -11.20 5.66 12.08
CA ALA A 33 -9.91 5.77 12.74
C ALA A 33 -8.80 5.10 11.90
N GLY A 34 -8.69 5.53 10.64
CA GLY A 34 -7.75 5.01 9.66
C GLY A 34 -8.43 4.15 8.58
N SER A 35 -7.64 3.30 7.93
CA SER A 35 -8.09 2.39 6.88
C SER A 35 -7.57 0.99 7.10
N ASP A 36 -8.41 0.00 6.83
CA ASP A 36 -7.99 -1.40 6.76
C ASP A 36 -7.66 -1.79 5.32
N LEU A 37 -6.62 -1.19 4.76
CA LEU A 37 -6.31 -1.29 3.34
C LEU A 37 -4.79 -1.40 3.12
N ASP A 38 -4.35 -2.48 2.48
CA ASP A 38 -2.97 -2.62 2.02
C ASP A 38 -2.75 -1.94 0.66
N MET A 39 -1.49 -1.70 0.31
CA MET A 39 -1.12 -0.98 -0.92
C MET A 39 -1.58 -1.69 -2.19
N MET A 40 -1.49 -3.02 -2.27
CA MET A 40 -1.85 -3.75 -3.49
C MET A 40 -3.38 -3.79 -3.66
N SER A 41 -4.12 -3.95 -2.54
CA SER A 41 -5.57 -3.79 -2.53
C SER A 41 -5.99 -2.39 -2.99
N GLY A 42 -5.32 -1.34 -2.50
CA GLY A 42 -5.59 0.05 -2.94
C GLY A 42 -5.33 0.27 -4.43
N VAL A 43 -4.23 -0.26 -4.96
CA VAL A 43 -3.92 -0.23 -6.40
C VAL A 43 -5.01 -0.92 -7.22
N ARG A 44 -5.48 -2.10 -6.79
CA ARG A 44 -6.55 -2.83 -7.48
C ARG A 44 -7.88 -2.08 -7.44
N ILE A 45 -8.26 -1.54 -6.29
CA ILE A 45 -9.49 -0.72 -6.15
C ILE A 45 -9.45 0.48 -7.10
N MET A 46 -8.33 1.21 -7.15
CA MET A 46 -8.20 2.37 -8.04
C MET A 46 -8.29 1.99 -9.52
N ALA A 47 -7.72 0.85 -9.91
CA ALA A 47 -7.78 0.38 -11.29
C ALA A 47 -9.17 -0.16 -11.67
N ASP A 48 -9.78 -0.95 -10.79
CA ASP A 48 -10.98 -1.73 -11.10
C ASP A 48 -12.26 -0.97 -10.75
N ALA A 49 -12.37 -0.46 -9.53
CA ALA A 49 -13.58 0.21 -9.04
C ALA A 49 -13.63 1.68 -9.46
N CYS A 50 -12.49 2.38 -9.48
CA CYS A 50 -12.41 3.77 -9.91
C CYS A 50 -12.13 3.94 -11.41
N GLY A 51 -11.80 2.85 -12.13
CA GLY A 51 -11.61 2.85 -13.57
C GLY A 51 -10.36 3.58 -14.07
N ALA A 52 -9.38 3.83 -13.19
CA ALA A 52 -8.15 4.50 -13.59
C ALA A 52 -7.25 3.55 -14.42
N PRO A 53 -6.57 4.02 -15.49
CA PRO A 53 -5.61 3.21 -16.22
C PRO A 53 -4.54 2.65 -15.30
N PHE A 54 -4.28 1.34 -15.37
CA PHE A 54 -3.39 0.66 -14.42
C PHE A 54 -1.99 1.28 -14.34
N HIS A 55 -1.43 1.72 -15.47
CA HIS A 55 -0.12 2.37 -15.51
C HIS A 55 -0.10 3.72 -14.75
N ASP A 56 -1.22 4.46 -14.75
CA ASP A 56 -1.34 5.70 -13.98
C ASP A 56 -1.48 5.40 -12.49
N VAL A 57 -2.22 4.35 -12.12
CA VAL A 57 -2.30 3.89 -10.73
C VAL A 57 -0.93 3.47 -10.20
N LEU A 58 -0.12 2.77 -10.99
CA LEU A 58 1.25 2.43 -10.61
C LEU A 58 2.11 3.69 -10.40
N ARG A 59 1.92 4.74 -11.21
CA ARG A 59 2.61 6.03 -11.01
C ARG A 59 2.13 6.72 -9.73
N MET A 60 0.83 6.69 -9.43
CA MET A 60 0.27 7.20 -8.19
C MET A 60 0.86 6.50 -6.97
N ALA A 61 1.05 5.18 -7.04
CA ALA A 61 1.58 4.38 -5.95
C ALA A 61 3.11 4.41 -5.79
N SER A 62 3.86 4.98 -6.75
CA SER A 62 5.33 4.95 -6.75
C SER A 62 5.96 6.29 -7.13
N ARG A 63 5.86 6.69 -8.39
CA ARG A 63 6.52 7.89 -8.93
C ARG A 63 6.03 9.18 -8.28
N CYS A 64 4.72 9.35 -8.14
CA CYS A 64 4.12 10.56 -7.58
C CYS A 64 4.61 10.84 -6.14
N PRO A 65 4.53 9.87 -5.19
CA PRO A 65 5.05 10.10 -3.84
C PRO A 65 6.57 10.28 -3.81
N ALA A 66 7.33 9.56 -4.65
CA ALA A 66 8.78 9.78 -4.74
C ALA A 66 9.12 11.21 -5.19
N GLN A 67 8.43 11.72 -6.21
CA GLN A 67 8.59 13.11 -6.68
C GLN A 67 8.18 14.13 -5.63
N MET A 68 7.05 13.91 -4.95
CA MET A 68 6.57 14.78 -3.86
C MET A 68 7.60 14.90 -2.73
N LEU A 69 8.30 13.81 -2.41
CA LEU A 69 9.31 13.75 -1.36
C LEU A 69 10.73 14.14 -1.83
N GLY A 70 10.91 14.52 -3.09
CA GLY A 70 12.24 14.83 -3.65
C GLY A 70 13.17 13.62 -3.78
N LEU A 71 12.62 12.41 -3.82
CA LEU A 71 13.38 11.17 -3.98
C LEU A 71 13.61 10.91 -5.46
N HIS A 72 14.85 11.12 -5.91
CA HIS A 72 15.24 10.93 -7.31
C HIS A 72 15.76 9.52 -7.60
N ASP A 73 16.12 8.77 -6.56
CA ASP A 73 16.69 7.43 -6.64
C ASP A 73 15.64 6.32 -6.74
N ARG A 74 14.33 6.60 -6.62
CA ARG A 74 13.28 5.57 -6.63
C ARG A 74 11.95 6.07 -7.21
N GLY A 75 10.97 5.16 -7.30
CA GLY A 75 9.67 5.44 -7.94
C GLY A 75 9.71 5.37 -9.47
N HIS A 76 10.79 4.85 -10.05
CA HIS A 76 10.96 4.60 -11.48
C HIS A 76 11.98 3.48 -11.70
N LEU A 77 11.93 2.83 -12.87
CA LEU A 77 12.88 1.80 -13.27
C LEU A 77 13.85 2.38 -14.30
N ARG A 78 15.00 2.84 -13.82
CA ARG A 78 16.10 3.37 -14.65
C ARG A 78 17.46 2.93 -14.09
N PRO A 79 18.49 2.75 -14.94
CA PRO A 79 19.84 2.50 -14.46
C PRO A 79 20.28 3.55 -13.44
N GLY A 80 20.93 3.11 -12.36
CA GLY A 80 21.38 3.97 -11.26
C GLY A 80 20.32 4.29 -10.20
N ALA A 81 19.04 3.90 -10.40
CA ALA A 81 18.03 3.96 -9.36
C ALA A 81 18.23 2.83 -8.33
N ARG A 82 17.76 3.05 -7.11
CA ARG A 82 17.61 2.02 -6.08
C ARG A 82 16.66 0.94 -6.59
N ALA A 83 17.07 -0.32 -6.46
CA ALA A 83 16.29 -1.48 -6.90
C ALA A 83 15.17 -1.85 -5.89
N ASP A 84 14.25 -0.91 -5.68
CA ASP A 84 12.97 -1.16 -5.01
C ASP A 84 11.93 -1.54 -6.07
N ILE A 85 11.64 -2.85 -6.21
CA ILE A 85 10.91 -3.40 -7.35
C ILE A 85 9.80 -4.34 -6.86
N LEU A 86 8.65 -4.30 -7.52
CA LEU A 86 7.58 -5.28 -7.39
C LEU A 86 7.42 -6.02 -8.72
N ALA A 87 7.38 -7.35 -8.68
CA ALA A 87 6.96 -8.15 -9.82
C ALA A 87 5.49 -8.56 -9.64
N LEU A 88 4.69 -8.31 -10.67
CA LEU A 88 3.28 -8.69 -10.72
C LEU A 88 3.04 -9.65 -11.89
N ASP A 89 2.06 -10.55 -11.76
CA ASP A 89 1.54 -11.31 -12.89
C ASP A 89 0.53 -10.50 -13.73
N ALA A 90 -0.04 -11.13 -14.76
CA ALA A 90 -1.01 -10.51 -15.66
C ALA A 90 -2.31 -10.14 -14.93
N GLU A 91 -2.64 -10.88 -13.88
CA GLU A 91 -3.79 -10.70 -12.99
C GLU A 91 -3.51 -9.64 -11.90
N ARG A 92 -2.33 -8.99 -11.93
CA ARG A 92 -1.88 -7.95 -11.00
C ARG A 92 -1.69 -8.47 -9.57
N THR A 93 -1.40 -9.75 -9.42
CA THR A 93 -1.03 -10.39 -8.16
C THR A 93 0.47 -10.22 -7.90
N LEU A 94 0.84 -9.98 -6.64
CA LEU A 94 2.23 -9.81 -6.24
C LEU A 94 2.99 -11.15 -6.27
N LEU A 95 4.02 -11.23 -7.11
CA LEU A 95 4.90 -12.40 -7.23
C LEU A 95 6.15 -12.28 -6.36
N SER A 96 6.77 -11.11 -6.30
CA SER A 96 8.01 -10.88 -5.56
C SER A 96 8.27 -9.41 -5.30
N VAL A 97 9.03 -9.14 -4.25
CA VAL A 97 9.45 -7.81 -3.82
C VAL A 97 10.98 -7.79 -3.75
N TRP A 98 11.59 -6.71 -4.23
CA TRP A 98 12.99 -6.40 -3.98
C TRP A 98 13.06 -5.07 -3.25
N ILE A 99 13.90 -4.99 -2.22
CA ILE A 99 14.20 -3.77 -1.48
C ILE A 99 15.70 -3.55 -1.58
N ALA A 100 16.11 -2.42 -2.17
CA ALA A 100 17.51 -2.11 -2.44
C ALA A 100 18.28 -3.23 -3.20
N GLY A 101 17.59 -4.02 -4.02
CA GLY A 101 18.17 -5.14 -4.76
C GLY A 101 18.06 -6.50 -4.07
N ASP A 102 17.70 -6.54 -2.79
CA ASP A 102 17.54 -7.78 -2.04
C ASP A 102 16.12 -8.31 -2.19
N ARG A 103 15.98 -9.53 -2.68
CA ARG A 103 14.68 -10.20 -2.82
C ARG A 103 14.14 -10.54 -1.43
N GLN A 104 12.91 -10.11 -1.14
CA GLN A 104 12.24 -10.40 0.12
C GLN A 104 11.57 -11.77 0.04
N GLU A 105 11.77 -12.58 1.08
CA GLU A 105 11.01 -13.80 1.31
C GLU A 105 9.62 -13.43 1.85
N ARG A 106 8.62 -14.27 1.54
CA ARG A 106 7.21 -13.98 1.78
C ARG A 106 6.63 -14.90 2.85
#